data_AF-A0A960K801-F1
#
_entry.id   AF-A0A960K801-F1
#
_cell.length_a   1.000
_cell.length_b   1.000
_cell.length_c   1.000
_cell.angle_alpha   90.00
_cell.angle_beta   90.00
_cell.angle_gamma   90.00
#
_symmetry.space_group_name_H-M   'P 1'
#
loop_
_entity.id
_entity.type
_entity.pdbx_description
1 polymer ?
#
loop_
_entity_poly.entity_id
_entity_poly.type
_entity_poly.pdbx_seq_one_letter_code
_entity_poly.pdbx_strand_id
1 'polypeptide(L)'
;MPKGRAFTSVALSLGMLYLAAMFTAAAFLPFALSGGGFSPWMLCLLALPVGVALLHHDVLDRLFGIVSRVTKRTLDVPIPRWRDSLILVARYIPTWLFIGTATYAVARSISPDVGYPRMMFATILSWVVGFLAVPVPSGAGIRETVLYAAAGVPKTIAITTAVAARIIFVIVDVVGAAICAPLVRRGRGSAEDDTEVEVGADPNTGA
;
A
#
# COMPACT_ATOMS: atom_id res chain seq x y z
N MET A 1 -14.15 -0.30 -19.67
CA MET A 1 -12.69 -0.04 -19.62
C MET A 1 -11.92 -1.32 -19.96
N PRO A 2 -10.87 -1.30 -20.80
CA PRO A 2 -10.16 -2.52 -21.17
C PRO A 2 -9.37 -3.07 -19.97
N LYS A 3 -9.65 -4.31 -19.57
CA LYS A 3 -9.15 -4.98 -18.36
C LYS A 3 -7.63 -4.89 -18.14
N GLY A 4 -6.84 -4.78 -19.22
CA GLY A 4 -5.38 -4.65 -19.13
C GLY A 4 -4.85 -3.33 -18.56
N ARG A 5 -5.54 -2.20 -18.76
CA ARG A 5 -5.06 -0.89 -18.23
C ARG A 5 -5.27 -0.76 -16.72
N ALA A 6 -6.36 -1.34 -16.20
CA ALA A 6 -6.66 -1.33 -14.77
C ALA A 6 -5.63 -2.16 -13.98
N PHE A 7 -5.24 -3.33 -14.50
CA PHE A 7 -4.26 -4.20 -13.84
C PHE A 7 -2.88 -3.54 -13.70
N THR A 8 -2.37 -2.90 -14.75
CA THR A 8 -1.07 -2.22 -14.70
C THR A 8 -1.07 -1.07 -13.69
N SER A 9 -2.15 -0.28 -13.64
CA SER A 9 -2.28 0.83 -12.68
C SER A 9 -2.31 0.33 -11.23
N VAL A 10 -3.06 -0.76 -10.97
CA VAL A 10 -3.12 -1.39 -9.64
C VAL A 10 -1.78 -2.01 -9.23
N ALA A 11 -1.08 -2.67 -10.16
CA ALA A 11 0.22 -3.25 -9.88
C ALA A 11 1.27 -2.16 -9.55
N LEU A 12 1.27 -1.07 -10.31
CA LEU A 12 2.15 0.07 -10.05
C LEU A 12 1.84 0.73 -8.71
N SER A 13 0.56 0.95 -8.39
CA SER A 13 0.18 1.56 -7.11
C SER A 13 0.53 0.68 -5.91
N LEU A 14 0.35 -0.64 -6.02
CA LEU A 14 0.80 -1.61 -5.01
C LEU A 14 2.32 -1.58 -4.84
N GLY A 15 3.08 -1.50 -5.93
CA GLY A 15 4.54 -1.38 -5.89
C GLY A 15 5.00 -0.10 -5.18
N MET A 16 4.40 1.05 -5.51
CA MET A 16 4.69 2.33 -4.86
C MET A 16 4.32 2.33 -3.38
N LEU A 17 3.14 1.78 -3.04
CA LEU A 17 2.68 1.61 -1.66
C LEU A 17 3.66 0.76 -0.85
N TYR A 18 4.14 -0.34 -1.43
CA TYR A 18 5.11 -1.24 -0.80
C TYR A 18 6.46 -0.56 -0.57
N LEU A 19 6.96 0.19 -1.55
CA LEU A 19 8.21 0.94 -1.40
C LEU A 19 8.12 1.99 -0.31
N ALA A 20 7.02 2.73 -0.23
CA ALA A 20 6.79 3.68 0.85
C ALA A 20 6.81 3.00 2.23
N ALA A 21 6.29 1.77 2.32
CA ALA A 21 6.34 0.97 3.54
C ALA A 21 7.79 0.64 3.92
N MET A 22 8.59 0.15 2.96
CA MET A 22 10.00 -0.20 3.20
C MET A 22 10.83 1.01 3.62
N PHE A 23 10.66 2.16 2.97
CA PHE A 23 11.32 3.41 3.37
C PHE A 23 10.94 3.83 4.78
N THR A 24 9.65 3.79 5.10
CA THR A 24 9.17 4.15 6.44
C THR A 24 9.72 3.20 7.49
N ALA A 25 9.67 1.87 7.27
CA ALA A 25 10.26 0.88 8.16
C ALA A 25 11.78 1.08 8.33
N ALA A 26 12.51 1.37 7.25
CA ALA A 26 13.95 1.64 7.32
C ALA A 26 14.27 2.90 8.16
N ALA A 27 13.44 3.95 8.07
CA ALA A 27 13.59 5.15 8.91
C ALA A 27 13.42 4.84 10.42
N PHE A 28 12.58 3.88 10.77
CA PHE A 28 12.35 3.47 12.17
C PHE A 28 13.30 2.35 12.66
N LEU A 29 14.10 1.76 11.76
CA LEU A 29 15.08 0.70 12.05
C LEU A 29 16.08 1.03 13.17
N PRO A 30 16.75 2.20 13.20
CA PRO A 30 17.73 2.49 14.25
C PRO A 30 17.10 2.53 15.65
N PHE A 31 15.84 2.95 15.75
CA PHE A 31 15.08 2.96 17.00
C PHE A 31 14.63 1.55 17.43
N ALA A 32 14.38 0.66 16.47
CA ALA A 32 14.06 -0.73 16.77
C ALA A 32 15.29 -1.50 17.29
N LEU A 33 16.47 -1.22 16.72
CA LEU A 33 17.74 -1.80 17.13
C LEU A 33 18.17 -1.37 18.54
N SER A 34 18.00 -0.08 18.87
CA SER A 34 18.44 0.46 20.16
C SER A 34 17.63 -0.05 21.35
N GLY A 35 16.35 -0.39 21.15
CA GLY A 35 15.46 -0.83 22.23
C GLY A 35 15.20 -2.33 22.29
N GLY A 36 15.76 -3.13 21.38
CA GLY A 36 15.12 -4.41 21.07
C GLY A 36 15.88 -5.59 20.51
N GLY A 37 17.13 -5.42 20.09
CA GLY A 37 17.91 -6.47 19.47
C GLY A 37 17.51 -6.77 18.01
N PHE A 38 18.26 -7.65 17.37
CA PHE A 38 18.10 -7.99 15.96
C PHE A 38 17.06 -9.10 15.75
N SER A 39 16.09 -8.87 14.87
CA SER A 39 15.09 -9.86 14.44
C SER A 39 15.42 -10.34 13.01
N PRO A 40 15.41 -11.65 12.70
CA PRO A 40 15.70 -12.14 11.35
C PRO A 40 14.81 -11.54 10.26
N TRP A 41 13.58 -11.16 10.60
CA TRP A 41 12.63 -10.51 9.69
C TRP A 41 13.11 -9.13 9.20
N MET A 42 14.04 -8.50 9.91
CA MET A 42 14.65 -7.23 9.47
C MET A 42 15.44 -7.40 8.16
N LEU A 43 15.91 -8.61 7.85
CA LEU A 43 16.56 -8.91 6.56
C LEU A 43 15.63 -8.69 5.36
N CYS A 44 14.31 -8.70 5.55
CA CYS A 44 13.38 -8.34 4.48
C CYS A 44 13.58 -6.89 3.99
N LEU A 45 14.15 -6.00 4.81
CA LEU A 45 14.53 -4.65 4.38
C LEU A 45 15.71 -4.64 3.40
N LEU A 46 16.47 -5.74 3.28
CA LEU A 46 17.49 -5.87 2.24
C LEU A 46 16.86 -5.97 0.83
N ALA A 47 15.56 -6.24 0.73
CA ALA A 47 14.81 -6.12 -0.52
C ALA A 47 14.53 -4.66 -0.92
N LEU A 48 14.78 -3.68 -0.04
CA LEU A 48 14.58 -2.25 -0.31
C LEU A 48 15.46 -1.76 -1.48
N PRO A 49 16.79 -1.98 -1.50
CA PRO A 49 17.61 -1.60 -2.65
C PRO A 49 17.18 -2.29 -3.94
N VAL A 50 16.70 -3.54 -3.88
CA VAL A 50 16.14 -4.24 -5.05
C VAL A 50 14.86 -3.57 -5.52
N GLY A 51 13.95 -3.21 -4.61
CA GLY A 51 12.72 -2.49 -4.93
C GLY A 51 12.98 -1.09 -5.51
N VAL A 52 13.98 -0.37 -4.98
CA VAL A 52 14.40 0.94 -5.50
C VAL A 52 15.05 0.78 -6.88
N ALA A 53 15.87 -0.25 -7.09
CA ALA A 53 16.46 -0.57 -8.39
C ALA A 53 15.39 -0.95 -9.42
N LEU A 54 14.35 -1.70 -9.02
CA LEU A 54 13.19 -1.99 -9.85
C LEU A 54 12.40 -0.73 -10.23
N LEU A 55 12.46 0.33 -9.42
CA LEU A 55 11.87 1.63 -9.72
C LEU A 55 12.71 2.47 -10.70
N HIS A 56 13.95 2.05 -10.99
CA HIS A 56 14.81 2.76 -11.93
C HIS A 56 14.23 2.65 -13.35
N HIS A 57 14.23 3.77 -14.08
CA HIS A 57 13.57 3.90 -15.38
C HIS A 57 13.99 2.79 -16.37
N ASP A 58 15.27 2.44 -16.43
CA ASP A 58 15.79 1.37 -17.29
C ASP A 58 15.19 -0.01 -17.00
N VAL A 59 14.82 -0.27 -15.74
CA VAL A 59 14.29 -1.56 -15.31
C VAL A 59 12.78 -1.61 -15.54
N LEU A 60 12.08 -0.51 -15.26
CA LEU A 60 10.67 -0.36 -15.61
C LEU A 60 10.49 -0.43 -17.14
N ASP A 61 11.31 0.29 -17.92
CA ASP A 61 11.25 0.28 -19.39
C ASP A 61 11.61 -1.09 -19.96
N ARG A 62 12.55 -1.83 -19.36
CA ARG A 62 12.79 -3.23 -19.72
C ARG A 62 11.60 -4.12 -19.39
N LEU A 63 11.01 -3.99 -18.21
CA LEU A 63 9.84 -4.77 -17.79
C LEU A 63 8.64 -4.48 -18.68
N PHE A 64 8.35 -3.20 -18.96
CA PHE A 64 7.32 -2.79 -19.91
C PHE A 64 7.65 -3.24 -21.34
N GLY A 65 8.93 -3.24 -21.74
CA GLY A 65 9.40 -3.78 -23.01
C GLY A 65 9.18 -5.29 -23.14
N ILE A 66 9.43 -6.05 -22.07
CA ILE A 66 9.20 -7.50 -22.02
C ILE A 66 7.69 -7.78 -22.01
N VAL A 67 6.93 -7.11 -21.15
CA VAL A 67 5.47 -7.26 -21.04
C VAL A 67 4.79 -6.85 -22.36
N SER A 68 5.23 -5.78 -23.01
CA SER A 68 4.68 -5.33 -24.29
C SER A 68 5.07 -6.26 -25.45
N ARG A 69 6.25 -6.87 -25.46
CA ARG A 69 6.62 -7.91 -26.43
C ARG A 69 5.79 -9.17 -26.25
N VAL A 70 5.56 -9.58 -25.00
CA VAL A 70 4.74 -10.75 -24.68
C VAL A 70 3.25 -10.48 -24.95
N THR A 71 2.78 -9.24 -24.75
CA THR A 71 1.37 -8.85 -24.91
C THR A 71 1.05 -8.26 -26.29
N LYS A 72 2.06 -8.00 -27.13
CA LYS A 72 1.96 -7.33 -28.46
C LYS A 72 1.11 -6.05 -28.46
N ARG A 73 1.20 -5.20 -27.43
CA ARG A 73 0.36 -4.00 -27.30
C ARG A 73 1.18 -2.76 -26.94
N THR A 74 1.03 -1.70 -27.73
CA THR A 74 1.64 -0.39 -27.54
C THR A 74 0.96 0.32 -26.37
N LEU A 75 1.63 0.35 -25.22
CA LEU A 75 1.18 1.11 -24.06
C LEU A 75 1.72 2.53 -24.19
N ASP A 76 0.91 3.40 -24.80
CA ASP A 76 1.13 4.84 -24.85
C ASP A 76 0.70 5.46 -23.51
N VAL A 77 1.43 5.13 -22.45
CA VAL A 77 1.28 5.76 -21.13
C VAL A 77 2.51 6.66 -20.96
N PRO A 78 2.34 7.98 -20.80
CA PRO A 78 3.46 8.88 -20.57
C PRO A 78 4.19 8.40 -19.31
N ILE A 79 5.43 7.93 -19.49
CA ILE A 79 6.25 7.38 -18.41
C ILE A 79 6.46 8.52 -17.39
N PRO A 80 5.93 8.40 -16.17
CA PRO A 80 6.07 9.44 -15.16
C PRO A 80 7.56 9.66 -14.87
N ARG A 81 7.99 10.93 -14.80
CA ARG A 81 9.38 11.26 -14.47
C ARG A 81 9.70 10.71 -13.08
N TRP A 82 10.94 10.29 -12.85
CA TRP A 82 11.44 9.75 -11.57
C TRP A 82 11.05 10.57 -10.33
N ARG A 83 10.97 11.90 -10.48
CA ARG A 83 10.52 12.82 -9.42
C ARG A 83 9.04 12.62 -9.06
N ASP A 84 8.19 12.37 -10.04
CA ASP A 84 6.76 12.15 -9.84
C ASP A 84 6.53 10.81 -9.12
N SER A 85 7.30 9.76 -9.47
CA SER A 85 7.29 8.47 -8.76
C SER A 85 7.73 8.62 -7.30
N LEU A 86 8.77 9.41 -7.02
CA LEU A 86 9.20 9.69 -5.65
C LEU A 86 8.17 10.51 -4.86
N ILE A 87 7.54 11.50 -5.49
CA ILE A 87 6.45 12.27 -4.88
C ILE A 87 5.25 11.36 -4.56
N LEU A 88 4.94 10.41 -5.45
CA LEU A 88 3.91 9.39 -5.22
C LEU A 88 4.26 8.50 -4.03
N VAL A 89 5.50 7.99 -3.95
CA VAL A 89 5.97 7.21 -2.80
C VAL A 89 5.88 8.05 -1.51
N ALA A 90 6.31 9.31 -1.55
CA ALA A 90 6.22 10.22 -0.41
C ALA A 90 4.77 10.46 0.04
N ARG A 91 3.81 10.51 -0.89
CA ARG A 91 2.37 10.62 -0.58
C ARG A 91 1.80 9.41 0.17
N TYR A 92 2.42 8.23 0.06
CA TYR A 92 2.03 7.05 0.83
C TYR A 92 2.65 6.97 2.22
N ILE A 93 3.69 7.78 2.53
CA ILE A 93 4.32 7.79 3.86
C ILE A 93 3.32 8.15 4.96
N PRO A 94 2.48 9.20 4.84
CA PRO A 94 1.45 9.51 5.84
C PRO A 94 0.53 8.32 6.14
N THR A 95 0.12 7.56 5.11
CA THR A 95 -0.71 6.37 5.29
C THR A 95 -0.03 5.34 6.21
N TRP A 96 1.26 5.09 5.99
CA TRP A 96 2.04 4.18 6.84
C TRP A 96 2.20 4.68 8.28
N LEU A 97 2.42 5.98 8.44
CA LEU A 97 2.47 6.61 9.76
C LEU A 97 1.13 6.50 10.50
N PHE A 98 0.00 6.71 9.82
CA PHE A 98 -1.32 6.53 10.41
C PHE A 98 -1.59 5.07 10.80
N ILE A 99 -1.28 4.11 9.92
CA ILE A 99 -1.45 2.67 10.20
C ILE A 99 -0.63 2.26 11.44
N GLY A 100 0.64 2.65 11.50
CA GLY A 100 1.50 2.31 12.63
C GLY A 100 1.10 3.06 13.91
N THR A 101 0.67 4.31 13.81
CA THR A 101 0.16 5.08 14.97
C THR A 101 -1.13 4.49 15.52
N ALA A 102 -2.07 4.08 14.65
CA ALA A 102 -3.30 3.42 15.07
C ALA A 102 -3.01 2.07 15.73
N THR A 103 -2.08 1.29 15.16
CA THR A 103 -1.65 0.01 15.76
C THR A 103 -0.97 0.24 17.12
N TYR A 104 -0.17 1.30 17.25
CA TYR A 104 0.39 1.72 18.53
C TYR A 104 -0.68 2.13 19.53
N ALA A 105 -1.69 2.90 19.14
CA ALA A 105 -2.78 3.31 20.02
C ALA A 105 -3.53 2.09 20.57
N VAL A 106 -3.76 1.06 19.72
CA VAL A 106 -4.33 -0.22 20.14
C VAL A 106 -3.39 -0.98 21.09
N ALA A 107 -2.09 -1.02 20.82
CA ALA A 107 -1.13 -1.65 21.73
C ALA A 107 -1.09 -0.95 23.10
N ARG A 108 -1.16 0.38 23.07
CA ARG A 108 -1.14 1.25 24.24
C ARG A 108 -2.49 1.27 24.98
N SER A 109 -3.59 0.83 24.38
CA SER A 109 -4.80 0.56 25.18
C SER A 109 -4.68 -0.73 26.01
N ILE A 110 -3.83 -1.68 25.56
CA ILE A 110 -3.64 -2.98 26.23
C ILE A 110 -2.54 -2.93 27.29
N SER A 111 -1.37 -2.34 27.01
CA SER A 111 -0.20 -2.48 27.88
C SER A 111 0.66 -1.22 28.00
N PRO A 112 0.75 -0.60 29.20
CA PRO A 112 1.83 0.26 29.71
C PRO A 112 2.87 0.77 28.74
N ASP A 113 3.74 -0.19 28.49
CA ASP A 113 5.15 0.04 28.31
C ASP A 113 5.55 -0.19 26.85
N VAL A 114 4.58 -0.06 25.95
CA VAL A 114 4.81 -0.21 24.51
C VAL A 114 5.51 1.05 24.01
N GLY A 115 6.71 0.91 23.45
CA GLY A 115 7.43 2.01 22.82
C GLY A 115 6.87 2.35 21.43
N TYR A 116 6.57 3.63 21.19
CA TYR A 116 6.03 4.10 19.91
C TYR A 116 6.91 3.76 18.69
N PRO A 117 8.22 4.11 18.65
CA PRO A 117 9.05 3.87 17.47
C PRO A 117 9.19 2.37 17.15
N ARG A 118 9.24 1.53 18.18
CA ARG A 118 9.37 0.09 18.03
C ARG A 118 8.08 -0.56 17.52
N MET A 119 6.93 -0.13 18.03
CA MET A 119 5.64 -0.61 17.53
C MET A 119 5.37 -0.14 16.10
N MET A 120 5.75 1.10 15.77
CA MET A 120 5.71 1.63 14.40
C MET A 120 6.53 0.74 13.45
N PHE A 121 7.79 0.49 13.81
CA PHE A 121 8.68 -0.38 13.04
C PHE A 121 8.08 -1.78 12.84
N ALA A 122 7.69 -2.44 13.93
CA ALA A 122 7.16 -3.79 13.91
C ALA A 122 5.89 -3.90 13.08
N THR A 123 5.01 -2.89 13.17
CA THR A 123 3.78 -2.82 12.38
C THR A 123 4.11 -2.81 10.90
N ILE A 124 4.89 -1.84 10.45
CA ILE A 124 5.20 -1.66 9.04
C ILE A 124 5.99 -2.87 8.50
N LEU A 125 6.94 -3.40 9.27
CA LEU A 125 7.67 -4.62 8.90
C LEU A 125 6.71 -5.81 8.74
N SER A 126 5.73 -5.98 9.63
CA SER A 126 4.72 -7.04 9.49
C SER A 126 3.89 -6.88 8.22
N TRP A 127 3.60 -5.64 7.81
CA TRP A 127 2.89 -5.36 6.57
C TRP A 127 3.72 -5.68 5.34
N VAL A 128 5.00 -5.30 5.34
CA VAL A 128 5.97 -5.63 4.30
C VAL A 128 6.07 -7.14 4.11
N VAL A 129 6.33 -7.89 5.19
CA VAL A 129 6.46 -9.36 5.11
C VAL A 129 5.13 -10.01 4.73
N GLY A 130 4.03 -9.52 5.28
CA GLY A 130 2.68 -10.04 4.97
C GLY A 130 2.28 -9.85 3.51
N PHE A 131 2.80 -8.82 2.82
CA PHE A 131 2.60 -8.66 1.37
C PHE A 131 3.53 -9.55 0.53
N LEU A 132 4.73 -9.85 1.02
CA LEU A 132 5.67 -10.76 0.35
C LEU A 132 5.25 -12.23 0.43
N ALA A 133 4.43 -12.57 1.43
CA ALA A 133 3.86 -13.90 1.60
C ALA A 133 2.71 -14.19 0.62
N VAL A 134 3.02 -14.19 -0.69
CA VAL A 134 2.09 -14.44 -1.81
C VAL A 134 1.25 -15.73 -1.68
N PRO A 135 1.73 -16.85 -1.10
CA PRO A 135 0.92 -18.07 -1.03
C PRO A 135 -0.12 -18.08 0.11
N VAL A 136 -0.12 -17.10 1.03
CA VAL A 136 -1.04 -17.10 2.17
C VAL A 136 -2.14 -16.06 1.95
N PRO A 137 -3.43 -16.47 1.81
CA PRO A 137 -4.52 -15.51 1.68
C PRO A 137 -4.49 -14.54 2.88
N SER A 138 -4.34 -13.25 2.59
CA SER A 138 -4.26 -12.15 3.56
C SER A 138 -3.00 -12.07 4.45
N GLY A 139 -2.02 -12.98 4.29
CA GLY A 139 -0.85 -13.04 5.18
C GLY A 139 -1.21 -13.34 6.64
N ALA A 140 -2.34 -14.00 6.87
CA ALA A 140 -2.81 -14.41 8.19
C ALA A 140 -1.78 -15.35 8.86
N GLY A 141 -1.45 -15.08 10.12
CA GLY A 141 -0.42 -15.79 10.89
C GLY A 141 0.99 -15.22 10.72
N ILE A 142 1.41 -14.87 9.50
CA ILE A 142 2.75 -14.29 9.25
C ILE A 142 2.83 -12.88 9.82
N ARG A 143 1.81 -12.05 9.60
CA ARG A 143 1.77 -10.68 10.12
C ARG A 143 1.84 -10.65 11.63
N GLU A 144 1.10 -11.51 12.30
CA GLU A 144 1.09 -11.68 13.76
C GLU A 144 2.47 -12.10 14.26
N THR A 145 3.08 -13.06 13.58
CA THR A 145 4.40 -13.60 13.93
C THR A 145 5.48 -12.53 13.77
N VAL A 146 5.45 -11.77 12.69
CA VAL A 146 6.44 -10.70 12.44
C VAL A 146 6.23 -9.55 13.41
N LEU A 147 4.97 -9.15 13.67
CA LEU A 147 4.69 -8.13 14.67
C LEU A 147 5.22 -8.55 16.03
N TYR A 148 4.92 -9.78 16.47
CA TYR A 148 5.46 -10.35 17.70
C TYR A 148 7.00 -10.35 17.72
N ALA A 149 7.63 -10.83 16.66
CA ALA A 149 9.08 -10.97 16.58
C ALA A 149 9.82 -9.61 16.50
N ALA A 150 9.15 -8.53 16.11
CA ALA A 150 9.76 -7.21 15.95
C ALA A 150 9.34 -6.20 17.05
N ALA A 151 8.14 -6.33 17.61
CA ALA A 151 7.59 -5.36 18.56
C ALA A 151 8.27 -5.40 19.93
N GLY A 152 8.90 -6.53 20.30
CA GLY A 152 9.55 -6.70 21.60
C GLY A 152 8.62 -6.68 22.80
N VAL A 153 7.36 -6.98 22.56
CA VAL A 153 6.34 -7.11 23.60
C VAL A 153 5.99 -8.59 23.76
N PRO A 154 5.42 -8.99 24.90
CA PRO A 154 4.91 -10.34 25.09
C PRO A 154 4.00 -10.79 23.94
N LYS A 155 4.10 -12.07 23.56
CA LYS A 155 3.35 -12.66 22.43
C LYS A 155 1.86 -12.36 22.48
N THR A 156 1.26 -12.49 23.65
CA THR A 156 -0.17 -12.22 23.87
C THR A 156 -0.54 -10.79 23.49
N ILE A 157 0.27 -9.80 23.88
CA ILE A 157 0.03 -8.39 23.55
C ILE A 157 0.17 -8.18 22.05
N ALA A 158 1.27 -8.66 21.44
CA ALA A 158 1.49 -8.49 20.00
C ALA A 158 0.37 -9.09 19.15
N ILE A 159 -0.05 -10.33 19.42
CA ILE A 159 -1.10 -11.00 18.65
C ILE A 159 -2.45 -10.28 18.85
N THR A 160 -2.79 -9.94 20.10
CA THR A 160 -4.04 -9.23 20.40
C THR A 160 -4.09 -7.88 19.70
N THR A 161 -3.00 -7.10 19.76
CA THR A 161 -2.87 -5.83 19.04
C THR A 161 -3.02 -6.04 17.53
N ALA A 162 -2.34 -7.02 16.94
CA ALA A 162 -2.38 -7.28 15.51
C ALA A 162 -3.79 -7.55 15.01
N VAL A 163 -4.53 -8.40 15.73
CA VAL A 163 -5.90 -8.79 15.38
C VAL A 163 -6.86 -7.63 15.62
N ALA A 164 -6.79 -6.97 16.78
CA ALA A 164 -7.67 -5.86 17.12
C ALA A 164 -7.51 -4.68 16.15
N ALA A 165 -6.27 -4.30 15.81
CA ALA A 165 -6.02 -3.22 14.85
C ALA A 165 -6.60 -3.55 13.47
N ARG A 166 -6.50 -4.80 13.02
CA ARG A 166 -7.09 -5.22 11.73
C ARG A 166 -8.60 -5.18 11.73
N ILE A 167 -9.24 -5.65 12.81
CA ILE A 167 -10.69 -5.56 12.93
C ILE A 167 -11.13 -4.09 12.84
N ILE A 168 -10.41 -3.19 13.53
CA ILE A 168 -10.67 -1.75 13.45
C ILE A 168 -10.49 -1.23 12.02
N PHE A 169 -9.39 -1.57 11.33
CA PHE A 169 -9.17 -1.12 9.94
C PHE A 169 -10.25 -1.63 8.99
N VAL A 170 -10.64 -2.91 9.09
CA VAL A 170 -11.71 -3.48 8.26
C VAL A 170 -13.03 -2.76 8.53
N ILE A 171 -13.37 -2.48 9.79
CA ILE A 171 -14.57 -1.72 10.14
C ILE A 171 -14.51 -0.32 9.52
N VAL A 172 -13.39 0.38 9.67
CA VAL A 172 -13.19 1.73 9.11
C VAL A 172 -13.31 1.71 7.59
N ASP A 173 -12.72 0.73 6.91
CA ASP A 173 -12.79 0.59 5.45
C ASP A 173 -14.23 0.32 4.98
N VAL A 174 -14.96 -0.56 5.68
CA VAL A 174 -16.36 -0.87 5.36
C VAL A 174 -17.26 0.34 5.58
N VAL A 175 -17.10 1.03 6.71
CA VAL A 175 -17.87 2.25 7.03
C VAL A 175 -17.54 3.37 6.04
N GLY A 176 -16.25 3.58 5.74
CA GLY A 176 -15.81 4.56 4.74
C GLY A 176 -16.38 4.27 3.37
N ALA A 177 -16.35 3.01 2.92
CA ALA A 177 -16.96 2.59 1.67
C ALA A 177 -18.48 2.82 1.66
N ALA A 178 -19.18 2.51 2.76
CA ALA A 178 -20.62 2.72 2.88
C ALA A 178 -21.01 4.20 2.81
N ILE A 179 -20.21 5.10 3.41
CA ILE A 179 -20.45 6.55 3.38
C ILE A 179 -20.11 7.16 2.02
N CYS A 180 -19.03 6.72 1.38
CA CYS A 180 -18.58 7.28 0.10
C CYS A 180 -19.31 6.72 -1.12
N ALA A 181 -19.87 5.50 -1.05
CA ALA A 181 -20.56 4.86 -2.17
C ALA A 181 -21.75 5.69 -2.73
N PRO A 182 -22.62 6.31 -1.92
CA PRO A 182 -23.67 7.20 -2.41
C PRO A 182 -23.14 8.46 -3.11
N LEU A 183 -22.04 9.02 -2.62
CA LEU A 183 -21.44 10.26 -3.17
C LEU A 183 -20.82 10.03 -4.56
N VAL A 184 -20.11 8.91 -4.73
CA VAL A 184 -19.50 8.53 -6.01
C VAL A 184 -20.56 8.11 -7.04
N ARG A 185 -21.68 7.52 -6.60
CA ARG A 185 -22.82 7.19 -7.48
C ARG A 185 -23.49 8.44 -8.04
N ARG A 186 -23.60 9.51 -7.25
CA ARG A 186 -24.19 10.79 -7.71
C ARG A 186 -23.34 11.49 -8.78
N GLY A 187 -22.01 11.51 -8.63
CA GLY A 187 -21.12 12.17 -9.60
C GLY A 187 -20.99 11.45 -10.95
N ARG A 188 -21.30 10.14 -11.01
CA ARG A 188 -21.31 9.38 -12.27
C ARG A 188 -22.58 9.58 -13.09
N GLY A 189 -23.73 9.76 -12.43
CA GLY A 189 -25.01 10.01 -13.12
C GLY A 189 -25.01 11.34 -13.87
N SER A 190 -24.42 12.40 -13.32
CA SER A 190 -24.35 13.70 -14.00
C SER A 190 -23.41 13.70 -15.21
N ALA A 191 -22.31 12.94 -15.17
CA ALA A 191 -21.38 12.86 -16.31
C ALA A 191 -21.95 12.05 -17.49
N GLU A 192 -22.82 11.07 -17.20
CA GLU A 192 -23.50 10.26 -18.22
C GLU A 192 -24.60 11.09 -18.93
N ASP A 193 -25.34 11.91 -18.16
CA ASP A 193 -26.36 12.85 -18.65
C ASP A 193 -25.76 13.96 -19.56
N ASP A 194 -24.63 14.55 -19.17
CA ASP A 194 -23.94 15.57 -19.98
C ASP A 194 -23.42 15.01 -21.32
N THR A 195 -22.98 13.74 -21.33
CA THR A 195 -22.49 13.09 -22.56
C THR A 195 -23.63 12.73 -23.52
N GLU A 196 -24.81 12.40 -23.01
CA GLU A 196 -26.00 12.07 -23.81
C GLU A 196 -26.61 13.33 -24.44
N VAL A 197 -26.59 14.46 -23.73
CA VAL A 197 -27.01 15.78 -24.23
C VAL A 197 -26.09 16.31 -25.34
N GLU A 198 -24.78 16.08 -25.24
CA GLU A 198 -23.80 16.54 -26.24
C GLU A 198 -23.85 15.70 -27.54
N VAL A 199 -24.16 14.40 -27.46
CA VAL A 199 -24.32 13.51 -28.63
C VAL A 199 -25.68 13.70 -29.32
N GLY A 200 -26.72 14.10 -28.58
CA GLY A 200 -28.03 14.45 -29.15
C GLY A 200 -28.05 15.79 -29.91
N ALA A 201 -26.98 16.58 -29.84
CA ALA A 201 -26.84 17.89 -30.45
C ALA A 201 -25.94 17.89 -31.70
N ASP A 202 -25.93 16.82 -32.52
CA ASP A 202 -25.35 16.87 -33.87
C ASP A 202 -26.33 17.59 -34.83
N PRO A 203 -26.03 18.81 -35.32
CA PRO A 203 -26.93 19.55 -36.20
C PRO A 203 -26.87 19.09 -37.65
N ASN A 204 -26.14 18.03 -38.02
CA ASN A 204 -25.96 17.65 -39.42
C ASN A 204 -27.07 16.73 -39.98
N THR A 205 -28.33 17.10 -39.74
CA THR A 205 -29.48 16.57 -40.49
C THR A 205 -30.28 17.74 -41.05
N GLY A 206 -29.83 18.28 -42.18
CA GLY A 206 -30.58 19.31 -42.89
C GLY A 206 -29.75 20.13 -43.87
N ALA A 207 -29.40 19.54 -45.01
CA ALA A 207 -29.20 20.24 -46.28
C ALA A 207 -29.42 19.25 -47.43
#